data_AF-A0A7C1PLL6-F1
#
_entry.id   AF-A0A7C1PLL6-F1
#
_cell.length_a   1.000
_cell.length_b   1.000
_cell.length_c   1.000
_cell.angle_alpha   90.00
_cell.angle_beta   90.00
_cell.angle_gamma   90.00
#
_symmetry.space_group_name_H-M   'P 1'
#
loop_
_entity.id
_entity.type
_entity.pdbx_description
1 polymer ?
#
loop_
_entity_poly.entity_id
_entity_poly.type
_entity_poly.pdbx_seq_one_letter_code
_entity_poly.pdbx_strand_id
1 'polypeptide(L)'
;MNWKAILNLTGVVILIMTAFMVLPIGVSIVAKSGDTLPLTYSFLISLLAGGSLFLLTGMGPKKDIRHRDGFVVVTIGWLLVTLFGSLPFLFSGTFSSFTDAYFE
;
A
#
# COMPACT_ATOMS: atom_id res chain seq x y z
N MET A 1 6.16 -9.93 -21.00
CA MET A 1 5.64 -9.29 -19.78
C MET A 1 6.84 -8.96 -18.91
N ASN A 2 7.01 -7.70 -18.54
CA ASN A 2 8.16 -7.27 -17.73
C ASN A 2 7.79 -7.27 -16.24
N TRP A 3 7.76 -8.45 -15.62
CA TRP A 3 7.34 -8.61 -14.21
C TRP A 3 8.14 -7.76 -13.23
N LYS A 4 9.44 -7.53 -13.48
CA LYS A 4 10.25 -6.66 -12.64
C LYS A 4 9.75 -5.22 -12.66
N ALA A 5 9.47 -4.67 -13.85
CA ALA A 5 8.93 -3.32 -13.98
C ALA A 5 7.52 -3.20 -13.39
N ILE A 6 6.68 -4.22 -13.57
CA ILE A 6 5.31 -4.26 -13.02
C ILE A 6 5.37 -4.22 -11.49
N LEU A 7 6.15 -5.10 -10.86
CA LEU A 7 6.29 -5.17 -9.41
C LEU A 7 6.98 -3.91 -8.84
N ASN A 8 7.94 -3.32 -9.57
CA ASN A 8 8.58 -2.07 -9.16
C ASN A 8 7.57 -0.92 -9.10
N LEU A 9 6.80 -0.71 -10.17
CA LEU A 9 5.75 0.31 -10.22
C LEU A 9 4.68 0.09 -9.15
N THR A 10 4.28 -1.16 -8.95
CA THR A 10 3.31 -1.52 -7.90
C THR A 10 3.87 -1.20 -6.50
N GLY A 11 5.15 -1.52 -6.25
CA GLY A 11 5.83 -1.15 -5.01
C GLY A 11 5.89 0.36 -4.79
N VAL A 12 6.14 1.14 -5.85
CA VAL A 12 6.10 2.62 -5.79
C VAL A 12 4.71 3.12 -5.42
N VAL A 13 3.65 2.56 -6.00
CA VAL A 13 2.26 2.93 -5.64
C VAL A 13 1.98 2.67 -4.16
N ILE A 14 2.40 1.52 -3.62
CA ILE A 14 2.25 1.19 -2.20
C ILE A 14 3.04 2.16 -1.32
N LEU A 15 4.27 2.51 -1.71
CA LEU A 15 5.10 3.48 -0.97
C LEU A 15 4.47 4.87 -0.94
N ILE A 16 3.85 5.31 -2.04
CA ILE A 16 3.11 6.57 -2.09
C ILE A 16 1.94 6.53 -1.11
N MET A 17 1.13 5.47 -1.11
CA MET A 17 0.03 5.31 -0.13
C MET A 17 0.54 5.29 1.31
N THR A 18 1.65 4.59 1.54
CA THR A 18 2.31 4.53 2.86
C THR A 18 2.75 5.91 3.33
N ALA A 19 3.29 6.75 2.43
CA ALA A 19 3.66 8.12 2.77
C ALA A 19 2.43 8.96 3.17
N PHE A 20 1.30 8.79 2.49
CA PHE A 20 0.05 9.47 2.85
C PHE A 20 -0.49 9.06 4.22
N MET A 21 -0.26 7.82 4.68
CA MET A 21 -0.65 7.37 6.03
C MET A 21 0.05 8.14 7.17
N VAL A 22 1.17 8.83 6.91
CA VAL A 22 1.85 9.65 7.92
C VAL A 22 0.95 10.81 8.40
N LEU A 23 0.11 11.35 7.50
CA LEU A 23 -0.82 12.44 7.83
C LEU A 23 -1.85 12.03 8.90
N PRO A 24 -2.68 10.97 8.72
CA PRO A 24 -3.63 10.55 9.73
C PRO A 24 -2.96 10.07 11.02
N ILE A 25 -1.74 9.52 10.97
CA ILE A 25 -0.96 9.24 12.20
C ILE A 25 -0.72 10.53 12.99
N GLY A 26 -0.25 11.59 12.31
CA GLY A 26 -0.06 12.90 12.94
C GLY A 26 -1.34 13.47 13.51
N VAL A 27 -2.45 13.39 12.77
CA VAL A 27 -3.78 13.83 13.25
C VAL A 27 -4.22 13.02 14.48
N SER A 28 -4.06 11.70 14.47
CA SER A 28 -4.45 10.83 15.58
C SER A 28 -3.69 11.15 16.87
N ILE A 29 -2.40 11.47 16.77
CA ILE A 29 -1.58 11.87 17.93
C ILE A 29 -2.08 13.19 18.52
N VAL A 30 -2.35 14.20 17.68
CA VAL A 30 -2.83 15.51 18.13
C VAL A 30 -4.25 15.41 18.70
N ALA A 31 -5.11 14.63 18.07
CA ALA A 31 -6.50 14.43 18.48
C ALA A 31 -6.66 13.46 19.67
N LYS A 32 -5.61 12.70 20.02
CA LYS A 32 -5.64 11.62 21.04
C LYS A 32 -6.77 10.61 20.78
N SER A 33 -6.99 10.26 19.51
CA SER A 33 -8.15 9.44 19.10
C SER A 33 -8.01 7.95 19.46
N GLY A 34 -6.80 7.48 19.76
CA GLY A 34 -6.51 6.06 20.04
C GLY A 34 -6.12 5.25 18.81
N ASP A 35 -6.31 5.79 17.59
CA ASP A 35 -6.05 5.09 16.32
C ASP A 35 -4.56 5.06 15.91
N THR A 36 -3.70 5.65 16.72
CA THR A 36 -2.27 5.80 16.41
C THR A 36 -1.59 4.44 16.24
N LEU A 37 -1.91 3.45 17.08
CA LEU A 37 -1.33 2.10 16.99
C LEU A 37 -1.75 1.36 15.71
N PRO A 38 -3.06 1.23 15.40
CA PRO A 38 -3.53 0.64 14.14
C PRO A 38 -2.91 1.28 12.89
N LEU A 39 -2.87 2.62 12.84
CA LEU A 39 -2.29 3.35 11.73
C LEU A 39 -0.77 3.11 11.61
N THR A 40 -0.06 3.06 12.74
CA THR A 40 1.39 2.82 12.75
C THR A 40 1.75 1.41 12.30
N TYR A 41 1.00 0.39 12.74
CA TYR A 41 1.22 -0.98 12.26
C TYR A 41 0.95 -1.11 10.76
N SER A 42 -0.14 -0.50 10.28
CA SER A 42 -0.48 -0.45 8.86
C SER A 42 0.60 0.23 8.03
N PHE A 43 1.13 1.35 8.51
CA PHE A 43 2.24 2.06 7.90
C PHE A 43 3.49 1.17 7.80
N LEU A 44 3.90 0.52 8.90
CA LEU A 44 5.09 -0.33 8.90
C LEU A 44 4.97 -1.53 7.96
N ILE A 45 3.81 -2.20 7.95
CA ILE A 45 3.55 -3.34 7.05
C ILE A 45 3.58 -2.88 5.59
N SER A 46 2.91 -1.77 5.27
CA SER A 46 2.86 -1.22 3.92
C SER A 46 4.25 -0.73 3.45
N LEU A 47 5.03 -0.13 4.36
CA LEU A 47 6.40 0.30 4.09
C LEU A 47 7.31 -0.87 3.77
N LEU A 48 7.25 -1.95 4.56
CA LEU A 48 8.04 -3.16 4.34
C LEU A 48 7.64 -3.86 3.04
N ALA A 49 6.34 -3.95 2.75
CA ALA A 49 5.83 -4.56 1.52
C ALA A 49 6.22 -3.74 0.28
N GLY A 50 5.89 -2.45 0.24
CA GLY A 50 6.23 -1.57 -0.88
C GLY A 50 7.74 -1.40 -1.05
N GLY A 51 8.48 -1.27 0.06
CA GLY A 51 9.93 -1.15 0.09
C GLY A 51 10.64 -2.41 -0.41
N SER A 52 10.21 -3.59 0.03
CA SER A 52 10.77 -4.86 -0.46
C SER A 52 10.49 -5.05 -1.96
N LEU A 53 9.27 -4.77 -2.42
CA LEU A 53 8.94 -4.81 -3.85
C LEU A 53 9.82 -3.86 -4.66
N PHE A 54 9.99 -2.63 -4.22
CA PHE A 54 10.82 -1.62 -4.89
C PHE A 54 12.31 -2.03 -4.94
N LEU A 55 12.87 -2.43 -3.80
CA LEU A 55 14.28 -2.77 -3.67
C LEU A 55 14.66 -4.06 -4.41
N LEU A 56 13.82 -5.10 -4.33
CA LEU A 56 14.09 -6.41 -4.97
C LEU A 56 13.96 -6.37 -6.49
N THR A 57 13.13 -5.47 -7.00
CA THR A 57 12.89 -5.36 -8.46
C THR A 57 13.87 -4.42 -9.13
N GLY A 58 14.38 -3.43 -8.41
CA GLY A 58 15.44 -2.51 -8.82
C GLY A 58 15.11 -1.67 -10.06
N MET A 59 15.94 -0.66 -10.34
CA MET A 59 15.93 0.03 -11.64
C MET A 59 16.68 -0.82 -12.67
N GLY A 60 16.06 -1.92 -13.12
CA GLY A 60 16.53 -2.66 -14.29
C GLY A 60 16.60 -1.75 -15.53
N PRO A 61 17.33 -2.13 -16.59
CA PRO A 61 17.40 -1.34 -17.82
C PRO A 61 16.00 -0.98 -18.28
N LYS A 62 15.80 0.29 -18.65
CA LYS A 62 14.53 0.89 -19.11
C LYS A 62 14.01 0.11 -20.32
N LYS A 63 13.39 -1.04 -20.08
CA LYS A 63 12.64 -1.80 -21.07
C LYS A 63 11.30 -1.10 -21.20
N ASP A 64 10.93 -0.77 -22.42
CA ASP A 64 9.65 -0.15 -22.72
C ASP A 64 8.51 -0.92 -22.06
N ILE A 65 7.73 -0.18 -21.28
CA ILE A 65 6.48 -0.67 -20.69
C ILE A 65 5.49 -0.79 -21.83
N ARG A 66 5.11 -2.03 -22.15
CA ARG A 66 4.11 -2.28 -23.19
C ARG A 66 2.73 -2.04 -22.58
N HIS A 67 1.74 -1.71 -23.42
CA HIS A 67 0.36 -1.48 -22.95
C HIS A 67 -0.18 -2.59 -22.04
N ARG A 68 0.16 -3.86 -22.32
CA ARG A 68 -0.23 -5.02 -21.49
C ARG A 68 0.37 -4.97 -20.08
N ASP A 69 1.61 -4.53 -19.94
CA ASP A 69 2.26 -4.40 -18.63
C ASP A 69 1.55 -3.30 -17.81
N GLY A 70 1.14 -2.20 -18.47
CA GLY A 70 0.37 -1.12 -17.84
C GLY A 70 -0.99 -1.57 -17.29
N PHE A 71 -1.75 -2.38 -18.05
CA PHE A 71 -3.01 -2.94 -17.55
C PHE A 71 -2.82 -3.77 -16.28
N VAL A 72 -1.76 -4.59 -16.23
CA VAL A 72 -1.47 -5.42 -15.05
C VAL A 72 -1.11 -4.55 -13.84
N VAL A 73 -0.30 -3.50 -14.03
CA VAL A 73 0.06 -2.56 -12.96
C VAL A 73 -1.17 -1.89 -12.38
N VAL A 74 -2.11 -1.43 -13.22
CA VAL A 74 -3.34 -0.78 -12.75
C VAL A 74 -4.22 -1.76 -11.96
N THR A 75 -4.46 -2.96 -12.50
CA THR A 75 -5.31 -3.97 -11.84
C THR A 75 -4.73 -4.41 -10.50
N ILE A 76 -3.45 -4.79 -10.45
CA ILE A 76 -2.79 -5.20 -9.20
C ILE A 76 -2.66 -4.01 -8.25
N GLY A 77 -2.37 -2.82 -8.78
CA GLY A 77 -2.28 -1.59 -8.02
C GLY A 77 -3.54 -1.33 -7.21
N TRP A 78 -4.72 -1.34 -7.84
CA TRP A 78 -6.00 -1.15 -7.13
C TRP A 78 -6.28 -2.23 -6.08
N LEU A 79 -5.97 -3.49 -6.38
CA LEU A 79 -6.15 -4.60 -5.42
C LEU A 79 -5.26 -4.47 -4.19
N LEU A 80 -4.01 -4.03 -4.37
CA LEU A 80 -3.09 -3.85 -3.24
C LEU A 80 -3.38 -2.55 -2.49
N VAL A 81 -3.73 -1.47 -3.18
CA VAL A 81 -4.11 -0.20 -2.55
C VAL A 81 -5.30 -0.39 -1.60
N THR A 82 -6.34 -1.10 -2.04
CA THR A 82 -7.50 -1.46 -1.19
C THR A 82 -7.09 -2.36 -0.03
N LEU A 83 -6.25 -3.37 -0.30
CA LEU A 83 -5.75 -4.28 0.74
C LEU A 83 -4.97 -3.52 1.85
N PHE A 84 -3.98 -2.71 1.47
CA PHE A 84 -3.20 -1.94 2.43
C PHE A 84 -4.03 -0.82 3.08
N GLY A 85 -4.98 -0.24 2.35
CA GLY A 85 -5.95 0.74 2.84
C GLY A 85 -6.90 0.19 3.92
N SER A 86 -7.21 -1.12 3.87
CA SER A 86 -8.05 -1.78 4.87
C SER A 86 -7.34 -2.07 6.20
N LEU A 87 -6.00 -2.10 6.22
CA LEU A 87 -5.22 -2.50 7.40
C LEU A 87 -5.51 -1.67 8.66
N PRO A 88 -5.62 -0.33 8.59
CA PRO A 88 -5.94 0.46 9.77
C PRO A 88 -7.27 0.07 10.39
N PHE A 89 -8.30 -0.19 9.56
CA PHE A 89 -9.62 -0.59 10.01
C PHE A 89 -9.66 -2.00 10.61
N LEU A 90 -8.84 -2.91 10.07
CA LEU A 90 -8.66 -4.25 10.63
C LEU A 90 -7.99 -4.21 11.99
N PHE A 91 -6.92 -3.42 12.14
CA PHE A 91 -6.17 -3.34 13.39
C PHE A 91 -6.85 -2.47 14.45
N SER A 92 -7.67 -1.49 14.06
CA SER A 92 -8.49 -0.72 15.00
C SER A 92 -9.66 -1.52 15.55
N GLY A 93 -10.05 -2.62 14.87
CA GLY A 93 -11.24 -3.40 15.21
C GLY A 93 -12.55 -2.65 14.90
N THR A 94 -12.50 -1.66 13.99
CA THR A 94 -13.69 -0.88 13.59
C THR A 94 -14.74 -1.79 12.93
N PHE A 95 -14.29 -2.80 12.20
CA PHE A 95 -15.16 -3.79 11.56
C PHE A 95 -14.94 -5.19 12.15
N SER A 96 -16.01 -5.99 12.17
CA SER A 96 -16.00 -7.37 12.67
C SER A 96 -15.55 -8.39 11.63
N SER A 97 -15.63 -8.06 10.34
CA SER A 97 -15.18 -8.93 9.24
C SER A 97 -14.12 -8.26 8.37
N PHE A 98 -13.24 -9.09 7.80
CA PHE A 98 -12.25 -8.62 6.83
C PHE A 98 -12.90 -8.01 5.59
N THR A 99 -14.00 -8.59 5.14
CA THR A 99 -14.69 -8.17 3.93
C THR A 99 -15.26 -6.76 4.07
N ASP A 100 -15.78 -6.40 5.24
CA ASP A 100 -16.29 -5.05 5.49
C ASP A 100 -15.15 -4.03 5.49
N ALA A 101 -14.02 -4.34 6.14
CA ALA A 101 -12.84 -3.48 6.15
C ALA A 101 -12.20 -3.31 4.77
N TYR A 102 -12.27 -4.32 3.91
CA TYR A 102 -11.74 -4.27 2.54
C TYR A 102 -12.68 -3.52 1.58
N PHE A 103 -13.97 -3.45 1.89
CA PHE A 103 -14.98 -2.77 1.08
C PHE A 103 -15.02 -1.26 1.30
N GLU A 104 -14.73 -0.81 2.53
CA GLU A 104 -14.59 0.62 2.90
C GLU A 104 -13.38 1.28 2.21
#